data_AF-A0A4W5JX12-F1
#
_entry.id   AF-A0A4W5JX12-F1
#
_cell.length_a   1.000
_cell.length_b   1.000
_cell.length_c   1.000
_cell.angle_alpha   90.00
_cell.angle_beta   90.00
_cell.angle_gamma   90.00
#
_symmetry.space_group_name_H-M   'P 1'
#
loop_
_entity.id
_entity.type
_entity.pdbx_description
1 polymer ?
#
loop_
_entity_poly.entity_id
_entity_poly.type
_entity_poly.pdbx_seq_one_letter_code
_entity_poly.pdbx_strand_id
1 'polypeptide(L)'
;MDEKFFPGYRRTILTPEEVLLCVLIPYTKKGQYFAAYKQSPRREDDISIVTSGMSVTFVEGSTVVKHLALSYGGMAATTVLAKNTASRLLGKQWGEELLQDACSSLAEEMTLHPSAPGGMVTYRRTLTLSLFYKFYLTVQQKLASEGVHVEGVRADYISATEIYHQTSPSSVQIFQAVPDGQKEEDVVGRPMMHLSAMKQATGEAVYCDDIPLYENELYLCLITSTKAHAHIQSIDTSKAESMPGVVTFVFAKDIPGSNMTGPVVYDETVLADDTVTCVGHIIGAVVADTQAHAQRAAKAVRITYQELQPVIITIQDAITHQSFFQPARTIQRGDLDQGFTLADHILEGEMHMGGQEHFYLETNVTVAVPKGEDGEMELFVSTQSATKTQVHTHTHTHSCTHTHTHTQSCAANLVGTYISVPFKILFSLTPNPNLKSKT
;
A
#
# COMPACT_ATOMS: atom_id res chain seq x y z
N MET A 1 3.55 16.78 28.42
CA MET A 1 2.35 16.87 27.56
C MET A 1 1.27 16.04 28.23
N ASP A 2 0.07 16.58 28.37
CA ASP A 2 -1.09 15.89 28.94
C ASP A 2 -2.14 15.63 27.84
N GLU A 3 -3.33 15.16 28.21
CA GLU A 3 -4.43 14.91 27.27
C GLU A 3 -4.89 16.15 26.51
N LYS A 4 -4.67 17.35 27.05
CA LYS A 4 -5.24 18.59 26.49
C LYS A 4 -4.41 19.07 25.33
N PHE A 5 -3.15 18.63 25.26
CA PHE A 5 -2.21 18.99 24.21
C PHE A 5 -2.73 18.65 22.80
N PHE A 6 -3.52 17.58 22.64
CA PHE A 6 -4.13 17.17 21.37
C PHE A 6 -5.65 17.36 21.39
N PRO A 7 -6.17 18.60 21.19
CA PRO A 7 -7.60 18.90 21.33
C PRO A 7 -8.47 18.31 20.20
N GLY A 8 -7.88 17.82 19.11
CA GLY A 8 -8.62 17.24 17.99
C GLY A 8 -7.72 16.63 16.92
N TYR A 9 -8.35 16.05 15.89
CA TYR A 9 -7.65 15.37 14.81
C TYR A 9 -6.61 16.28 14.14
N ARG A 10 -5.33 15.87 14.20
CA ARG A 10 -4.17 16.60 13.67
C ARG A 10 -4.06 18.06 14.17
N ARG A 11 -4.51 18.34 15.40
CA ARG A 11 -4.40 19.64 16.06
C ARG A 11 -3.62 19.55 17.36
N THR A 12 -2.95 20.64 17.71
CA THR A 12 -2.31 20.83 19.02
C THR A 12 -2.89 22.06 19.71
N ILE A 13 -2.46 22.34 20.95
CA ILE A 13 -2.84 23.56 21.68
C ILE A 13 -2.13 24.82 21.19
N LEU A 14 -1.10 24.71 20.34
CA LEU A 14 -0.33 25.86 19.86
C LEU A 14 -1.22 26.80 19.04
N THR A 15 -1.02 28.11 19.22
CA THR A 15 -1.62 29.11 18.34
C THR A 15 -0.88 29.18 17.00
N PRO A 16 -1.47 29.78 15.95
CA PRO A 16 -0.80 29.91 14.65
C PRO A 16 0.53 30.67 14.66
N GLU A 17 0.76 31.52 15.66
CA GLU A 17 1.98 32.33 15.84
C GLU A 17 3.05 31.62 16.66
N GLU A 18 2.72 30.50 17.30
CA GLU A 18 3.63 29.74 18.16
C GLU A 18 4.39 28.68 17.37
N VAL A 19 5.64 28.45 17.77
CA VAL A 19 6.48 27.35 17.28
C VAL A 19 7.01 26.53 18.45
N LEU A 20 7.13 25.22 18.27
CA LEU A 20 7.72 24.34 19.27
C LEU A 20 9.26 24.55 19.29
N LEU A 21 9.76 25.22 20.32
CA LEU A 21 11.20 25.46 20.47
C LEU A 21 11.96 24.21 20.93
N CYS A 22 11.49 23.55 21.98
CA CYS A 22 12.13 22.36 22.54
C CYS A 22 11.15 21.49 23.31
N VAL A 23 11.48 20.20 23.43
CA VAL A 23 10.79 19.24 24.31
C VAL A 23 11.76 18.78 25.38
N LEU A 24 11.45 19.06 26.65
CA LEU A 24 12.23 18.55 27.77
C LEU A 24 11.68 17.18 28.18
N ILE A 25 12.50 16.14 28.00
CA ILE A 25 12.18 14.77 28.44
C ILE A 25 12.82 14.57 29.83
N PRO A 26 12.04 14.41 30.91
CA PRO A 26 12.59 14.30 32.26
C PRO A 26 13.22 12.92 32.49
N TYR A 27 14.24 12.87 33.34
CA TYR A 27 14.73 11.61 33.89
C TYR A 27 13.65 10.93 34.76
N THR A 28 13.64 9.61 34.73
CA THR A 28 12.81 8.80 35.63
C THR A 28 13.23 8.98 37.08
N LYS A 29 12.28 9.07 38.00
CA LYS A 29 12.52 9.13 39.45
C LYS A 29 12.75 7.72 40.02
N LYS A 30 13.33 7.63 41.22
CA LYS A 30 13.40 6.36 41.95
C LYS A 30 11.99 5.81 42.19
N GLY A 31 11.79 4.52 41.92
CA GLY A 31 10.48 3.88 42.00
C GLY A 31 9.50 4.26 40.87
N GLN A 32 9.98 4.94 39.82
CA GLN A 32 9.23 5.19 38.59
C GLN A 32 9.73 4.30 37.46
N TYR A 33 8.80 3.61 36.81
CA TYR A 33 9.08 2.73 35.69
C TYR A 33 8.34 3.21 34.44
N PHE A 34 8.95 2.98 33.29
CA PHE A 34 8.41 3.33 31.98
C PHE A 34 8.65 2.18 30.99
N ALA A 35 7.70 1.95 30.10
CA ALA A 35 7.85 1.11 28.91
C ALA A 35 7.03 1.68 27.75
N ALA A 36 7.49 1.43 26.54
CA ALA A 36 6.78 1.75 25.32
C ALA A 36 6.67 0.51 24.43
N TYR A 37 5.55 0.40 23.72
CA TYR A 37 5.25 -0.72 22.84
C TYR A 37 4.64 -0.24 21.54
N LYS A 38 4.95 -0.94 20.45
CA LYS A 38 4.39 -0.71 19.12
C LYS A 38 4.07 -2.05 18.47
N GLN A 39 2.87 -2.15 17.90
CA GLN A 39 2.47 -3.24 17.02
C GLN A 39 2.11 -2.66 15.65
N SER A 40 2.66 -3.23 14.59
CA SER A 40 2.40 -2.87 13.18
C SER A 40 2.43 -4.14 12.31
N PRO A 41 1.88 -4.10 11.07
CA PRO A 41 1.96 -5.22 10.12
C PRO A 41 3.39 -5.72 9.88
N ARG A 42 4.36 -4.80 9.74
CA ARG A 42 5.80 -5.11 9.73
C ARG A 42 6.53 -4.37 10.86
N ARG A 43 7.70 -4.87 11.27
CA ARG A 43 8.44 -4.33 12.42
C ARG A 43 8.97 -2.92 12.18
N GLU A 44 9.54 -2.70 11.01
CA GLU A 44 10.23 -1.46 10.63
C GLU A 44 9.43 -0.70 9.57
N ASP A 45 9.61 0.62 9.54
CA ASP A 45 9.00 1.52 8.55
C ASP A 45 7.49 1.32 8.34
N ASP A 46 6.71 1.25 9.42
CA ASP A 46 5.27 1.02 9.32
C ASP A 46 4.48 1.82 10.34
N ILE A 47 3.24 2.13 9.96
CA ILE A 47 2.28 2.81 10.82
C ILE A 47 1.82 1.83 11.89
N SER A 48 1.79 2.27 13.14
CA SER A 48 1.32 1.44 14.24
C SER A 48 -0.17 1.15 14.13
N ILE A 49 -0.56 -0.12 14.28
CA ILE A 49 -1.95 -0.54 14.53
C ILE A 49 -2.36 -0.06 15.92
N VAL A 50 -1.55 -0.38 16.93
CA VAL A 50 -1.64 0.17 18.28
C VAL A 50 -0.23 0.47 18.76
N THR A 51 -0.05 1.64 19.36
CA THR A 51 1.18 2.03 20.06
C THR A 51 0.82 2.46 21.48
N SER A 52 1.73 2.29 22.43
CA SER A 52 1.49 2.68 23.81
C SER A 52 2.76 3.16 24.51
N GLY A 53 2.60 4.16 25.37
CA GLY A 53 3.59 4.55 26.38
C GLY A 53 2.96 4.46 27.76
N MET A 54 3.61 3.75 28.68
CA MET A 54 3.08 3.45 30.00
C MET A 54 4.10 3.85 31.08
N SER A 55 3.64 4.53 32.13
CA SER A 55 4.46 4.91 33.29
C SER A 55 3.74 4.61 34.59
N VAL A 56 4.45 4.02 35.54
CA VAL A 56 3.98 3.80 36.92
C VAL A 56 5.00 4.35 37.90
N THR A 57 4.52 4.95 38.99
CA THR A 57 5.34 5.36 40.14
C THR A 57 4.74 4.75 41.39
N PHE A 58 5.58 4.16 42.25
CA PHE A 58 5.13 3.55 43.50
C PHE A 58 5.31 4.47 44.71
N VAL A 59 4.56 4.20 45.79
CA VAL A 59 4.86 4.76 47.11
C VAL A 59 6.21 4.18 47.58
N GLU A 60 7.05 5.04 48.16
CA GLU A 60 8.43 4.69 48.52
C GLU A 60 8.49 3.43 49.40
N GLY A 61 9.33 2.47 49.01
CA GLY A 61 9.50 1.20 49.72
C GLY A 61 8.34 0.21 49.58
N SER A 62 7.41 0.42 48.64
CA SER A 62 6.24 -0.45 48.46
C SER A 62 5.95 -0.78 46.99
N THR A 63 4.97 -1.66 46.75
CA THR A 63 4.38 -1.95 45.44
C THR A 63 3.03 -1.25 45.23
N VAL A 64 2.69 -0.26 46.08
CA VAL A 64 1.43 0.48 46.00
C VAL A 64 1.54 1.58 44.96
N VAL A 65 0.64 1.57 43.97
CA VAL A 65 0.63 2.52 42.86
C VAL A 65 0.31 3.93 43.37
N LYS A 66 1.27 4.85 43.23
CA LYS A 66 1.12 6.29 43.54
C LYS A 66 0.64 7.09 42.34
N HIS A 67 1.21 6.81 41.16
CA HIS A 67 0.81 7.43 39.90
C HIS A 67 0.88 6.39 38.78
N LEU A 68 -0.10 6.44 37.86
CA LEU A 68 -0.15 5.60 36.68
C LEU A 68 -0.60 6.44 35.49
N ALA A 69 0.09 6.30 34.36
CA ALA A 69 -0.25 6.93 33.10
C ALA A 69 -0.16 5.89 31.99
N LEU A 70 -1.27 5.67 31.28
CA LEU A 70 -1.38 4.72 30.18
C LEU A 70 -1.83 5.48 28.95
N SER A 71 -0.94 5.63 27.96
CA SER A 71 -1.25 6.31 26.70
C SER A 71 -1.35 5.30 25.55
N TYR A 72 -2.27 5.54 24.62
CA TYR A 72 -2.48 4.71 23.46
C TYR A 72 -2.65 5.55 22.18
N GLY A 73 -2.00 5.10 21.10
CA GLY A 73 -2.25 5.55 19.73
C GLY A 73 -2.90 4.42 18.92
N GLY A 74 -3.66 4.77 17.87
CA GLY A 74 -4.42 3.81 17.07
C GLY A 74 -5.80 3.42 17.64
N MET A 75 -6.13 3.94 18.83
CA MET A 75 -7.41 3.71 19.52
C MET A 75 -8.42 4.87 19.39
N ALA A 76 -8.01 5.98 18.78
CA ALA A 76 -8.88 7.11 18.46
C ALA A 76 -8.26 7.95 17.33
N ALA A 77 -8.94 9.03 16.94
CA ALA A 77 -8.43 10.03 15.99
C ALA A 77 -7.18 10.77 16.53
N THR A 78 -6.98 10.78 17.84
CA THR A 78 -5.83 11.38 18.54
C THR A 78 -5.21 10.36 19.50
N THR A 79 -4.05 10.69 20.07
CA THR A 79 -3.50 9.96 21.21
C THR A 79 -4.42 10.11 22.42
N VAL A 80 -4.74 9.00 23.09
CA VAL A 80 -5.65 8.97 24.25
C VAL A 80 -4.96 8.46 25.50
N LEU A 81 -5.39 8.95 26.66
CA LEU A 81 -4.98 8.46 27.97
C LEU A 81 -6.11 7.63 28.59
N ALA A 82 -5.79 6.46 29.13
CA ALA A 82 -6.73 5.60 29.87
C ALA A 82 -6.92 6.14 31.30
N LYS A 83 -7.60 7.28 31.45
CA LYS A 83 -7.70 7.99 32.72
C LYS A 83 -8.58 7.28 33.73
N ASN A 84 -9.68 6.68 33.28
CA ASN A 84 -10.62 5.99 34.16
C ASN A 84 -9.93 4.76 34.75
N THR A 85 -9.26 4.00 33.89
CA THR A 85 -8.40 2.88 34.29
C THR A 85 -7.29 3.35 35.22
N ALA A 86 -6.52 4.37 34.83
CA ALA A 86 -5.41 4.85 35.66
C ALA A 86 -5.87 5.27 37.06
N SER A 87 -6.99 5.99 37.16
CA SER A 87 -7.59 6.45 38.42
C SER A 87 -8.07 5.28 39.28
N ARG A 88 -8.68 4.26 38.66
CA ARG A 88 -9.17 3.04 39.35
C ARG A 88 -8.04 2.22 39.98
N LEU A 89 -6.83 2.30 39.42
CA LEU A 89 -5.69 1.51 39.88
C LEU A 89 -4.81 2.26 40.91
N LEU A 90 -5.07 3.54 41.18
CA LEU A 90 -4.35 4.28 42.21
C LEU A 90 -4.58 3.67 43.60
N GLY A 91 -3.51 3.55 44.38
CA GLY A 91 -3.55 2.96 45.72
C GLY A 91 -3.62 1.43 45.77
N LYS A 92 -3.70 0.75 44.62
CA LYS A 92 -3.66 -0.72 44.57
C LYS A 92 -2.23 -1.25 44.61
N GLN A 93 -2.07 -2.47 45.13
CA GLN A 93 -0.79 -3.18 45.09
C GLN A 93 -0.54 -3.77 43.70
N TRP A 94 0.71 -3.75 43.24
CA TRP A 94 1.12 -4.40 41.99
C TRP A 94 1.07 -5.92 42.13
N GLY A 95 -0.01 -6.52 41.64
CA GLY A 95 -0.26 -7.96 41.69
C GLY A 95 -1.43 -8.38 40.80
N GLU A 96 -1.82 -9.64 40.89
CA GLU A 96 -2.82 -10.26 40.00
C GLU A 96 -4.19 -9.57 40.03
N GLU A 97 -4.65 -9.12 41.21
CA GLU A 97 -5.92 -8.39 41.33
C GLU A 97 -5.88 -7.05 40.55
N LEU A 98 -4.76 -6.32 40.63
CA LEU A 98 -4.55 -5.08 39.88
C LEU A 98 -4.57 -5.36 38.38
N LEU A 99 -3.94 -6.45 37.94
CA LEU A 99 -3.92 -6.84 36.53
C LEU A 99 -5.34 -7.14 36.01
N GLN A 100 -6.14 -7.90 36.75
CA GLN A 100 -7.52 -8.24 36.36
C GLN A 100 -8.40 -6.99 36.28
N ASP A 101 -8.31 -6.09 37.26
CA ASP A 101 -9.00 -4.81 37.24
C ASP A 101 -8.57 -3.92 36.08
N ALA A 102 -7.27 -3.88 35.79
CA ALA A 102 -6.73 -3.09 34.69
C ALA A 102 -7.25 -3.59 33.35
N CYS A 103 -7.20 -4.91 33.11
CA CYS A 103 -7.70 -5.51 31.87
C CYS A 103 -9.21 -5.27 31.68
N SER A 104 -9.98 -5.40 32.76
CA SER A 104 -11.43 -5.20 32.72
C SER A 104 -11.78 -3.74 32.43
N SER A 105 -11.14 -2.81 33.14
CA SER A 105 -11.33 -1.36 32.96
C SER A 105 -10.84 -0.88 31.58
N LEU A 106 -9.71 -1.40 31.08
CA LEU A 106 -9.23 -1.09 29.73
C LEU A 106 -10.18 -1.61 28.66
N ALA A 107 -10.78 -2.79 28.84
CA ALA A 107 -11.73 -3.35 27.88
C ALA A 107 -13.02 -2.50 27.72
N GLU A 108 -13.42 -1.82 28.80
CA GLU A 108 -14.54 -0.86 28.85
C GLU A 108 -14.13 0.53 28.31
N GLU A 109 -12.97 1.04 28.70
CA GLU A 109 -12.50 2.39 28.33
C GLU A 109 -12.01 2.46 26.88
N MET A 110 -11.32 1.43 26.40
CA MET A 110 -10.74 1.35 25.05
C MET A 110 -11.69 0.67 24.05
N THR A 111 -12.94 1.10 24.02
CA THR A 111 -13.94 0.60 23.08
C THR A 111 -13.82 1.29 21.72
N LEU A 112 -14.07 0.52 20.67
CA LEU A 112 -14.05 0.98 19.28
C LEU A 112 -15.34 0.55 18.61
N HIS A 113 -15.96 1.47 17.87
CA HIS A 113 -17.13 1.15 17.06
C HIS A 113 -16.77 0.13 15.97
N PRO A 114 -17.66 -0.81 15.58
CA PRO A 114 -17.38 -1.78 14.51
C PRO A 114 -16.94 -1.15 13.18
N SER A 115 -17.41 0.07 12.88
CA SER A 115 -17.00 0.85 11.69
C SER A 115 -15.79 1.77 11.91
N ALA A 116 -15.02 1.59 12.99
CA ALA A 116 -13.87 2.43 13.28
C ALA A 116 -12.86 2.38 12.11
N PRO A 117 -12.36 3.54 11.64
CA PRO A 117 -11.33 3.59 10.59
C PRO A 117 -10.12 2.71 10.91
N GLY A 118 -9.57 2.07 9.88
CA GLY A 118 -8.48 1.09 10.00
C GLY A 118 -8.92 -0.34 10.35
N GLY A 119 -10.20 -0.58 10.66
CA GLY A 119 -10.72 -1.93 10.91
C GLY A 119 -10.06 -2.63 12.10
N MET A 120 -9.89 -3.96 12.03
CA MET A 120 -9.17 -4.76 13.03
C MET A 120 -9.63 -4.50 14.48
N VAL A 121 -10.92 -4.20 14.69
CA VAL A 121 -11.43 -3.68 15.97
C VAL A 121 -11.13 -4.62 17.14
N THR A 122 -11.45 -5.91 17.00
CA THR A 122 -11.16 -6.92 18.02
C THR A 122 -9.68 -7.02 18.30
N TYR A 123 -8.84 -7.04 17.26
CA TYR A 123 -7.39 -7.13 17.40
C TYR A 123 -6.80 -5.93 18.14
N ARG A 124 -7.21 -4.71 17.76
CA ARG A 124 -6.79 -3.46 18.42
C ARG A 124 -7.17 -3.44 19.90
N ARG A 125 -8.40 -3.85 20.23
CA ARG A 125 -8.87 -3.96 21.63
C ARG A 125 -8.01 -4.93 22.41
N THR A 126 -7.79 -6.15 21.89
CA THR A 126 -6.93 -7.15 22.54
C THR A 126 -5.51 -6.63 22.76
N LEU A 127 -4.93 -5.92 21.80
CA LEU A 127 -3.60 -5.33 21.96
C LEU A 127 -3.52 -4.37 23.15
N THR A 128 -4.56 -3.57 23.44
CA THR A 128 -4.49 -2.66 24.59
C THR A 128 -4.28 -3.39 25.92
N LEU A 129 -4.93 -4.56 26.08
CA LEU A 129 -4.80 -5.45 27.23
C LEU A 129 -3.45 -6.17 27.20
N SER A 130 -3.07 -6.76 26.06
CA SER A 130 -1.80 -7.49 25.93
C SER A 130 -0.59 -6.59 26.18
N LEU A 131 -0.61 -5.35 25.70
CA LEU A 131 0.47 -4.39 25.96
C LEU A 131 0.54 -4.00 27.45
N PHE A 132 -0.60 -3.86 28.13
CA PHE A 132 -0.62 -3.64 29.57
C PHE A 132 -0.09 -4.86 30.34
N TYR A 133 -0.44 -6.07 29.90
CA TYR A 133 0.10 -7.30 30.48
C TYR A 133 1.63 -7.39 30.34
N LYS A 134 2.19 -7.05 29.16
CA LYS A 134 3.64 -6.94 29.00
C LYS A 134 4.25 -5.90 29.95
N PHE A 135 3.59 -4.76 30.13
CA PHE A 135 4.03 -3.73 31.08
C PHE A 135 4.01 -4.22 32.52
N TYR A 136 2.92 -4.90 32.92
CA TYR A 136 2.76 -5.54 34.22
C TYR A 136 3.94 -6.44 34.57
N LEU A 137 4.23 -7.41 33.69
CA LEU A 137 5.35 -8.35 33.87
C LEU A 137 6.71 -7.64 33.86
N THR A 138 6.89 -6.65 32.98
CA THR A 138 8.16 -5.89 32.87
C THR A 138 8.45 -5.14 34.17
N VAL A 139 7.45 -4.50 34.77
CA VAL A 139 7.60 -3.78 36.04
C VAL A 139 7.80 -4.76 37.19
N GLN A 140 7.08 -5.88 37.22
CA GLN A 140 7.23 -6.92 38.22
C GLN A 140 8.65 -7.49 38.24
N GLN A 141 9.23 -7.76 37.06
CA GLN A 141 10.61 -8.20 36.94
C GLN A 141 11.62 -7.16 37.44
N LYS A 142 11.40 -5.87 37.12
CA LYS A 142 12.27 -4.79 37.59
C LYS A 142 12.20 -4.63 39.12
N LEU A 143 11.00 -4.62 39.70
CA LEU A 143 10.79 -4.58 41.14
C LEU A 143 11.51 -5.73 41.86
N ALA A 144 11.38 -6.96 41.34
CA ALA A 144 12.07 -8.13 41.88
C ALA A 144 13.59 -7.98 41.79
N SER A 145 14.12 -7.46 40.67
CA SER A 145 15.56 -7.23 40.49
C SER A 145 16.13 -6.15 41.42
N GLU A 146 15.29 -5.21 41.87
CA GLU A 146 15.64 -4.16 42.83
C GLU A 146 15.45 -4.59 44.30
N GLY A 147 15.08 -5.85 44.55
CA GLY A 147 14.90 -6.40 45.90
C GLY A 147 13.61 -5.95 46.61
N VAL A 148 12.63 -5.43 45.86
CA VAL A 148 11.29 -5.13 46.39
C VAL A 148 10.52 -6.44 46.58
N HIS A 149 9.81 -6.59 47.69
CA HIS A 149 9.00 -7.78 47.95
C HIS A 149 7.78 -7.82 47.02
N VAL A 150 7.92 -8.55 45.91
CA VAL A 150 6.88 -8.82 44.92
C VAL A 150 6.97 -10.28 44.50
N GLU A 151 5.85 -10.87 44.08
CA GLU A 151 5.88 -12.19 43.46
C GLU A 151 6.77 -12.15 42.20
N GLY A 152 7.64 -13.15 42.01
CA GLY A 152 8.51 -13.20 40.84
C GLY A 152 7.73 -13.51 39.56
N VAL A 153 8.24 -13.06 38.41
CA VAL A 153 7.69 -13.49 37.11
C VAL A 153 8.04 -14.97 36.90
N ARG A 154 7.03 -15.79 36.59
CA ARG A 154 7.24 -17.21 36.31
C ARG A 154 8.16 -17.41 35.10
N ALA A 155 8.96 -18.48 35.11
CA ALA A 155 9.96 -18.76 34.07
C ALA A 155 9.36 -18.84 32.66
N ASP A 156 8.15 -19.39 32.52
CA ASP A 156 7.42 -19.51 31.25
C ASP A 156 6.92 -18.15 30.71
N TYR A 157 6.92 -17.09 31.52
CA TYR A 157 6.47 -15.74 31.13
C TYR A 157 7.60 -14.74 30.91
N ILE A 158 8.87 -15.12 31.18
CA ILE A 158 10.02 -14.22 31.02
C ILE A 158 10.17 -13.74 29.57
N SER A 159 9.94 -14.60 28.58
CA SER A 159 10.05 -14.21 27.16
C SER A 159 9.05 -13.10 26.76
N ALA A 160 7.98 -12.90 27.53
CA ALA A 160 7.04 -11.81 27.29
C ALA A 160 7.60 -10.43 27.68
N THR A 161 8.64 -10.34 28.51
CA THR A 161 9.27 -9.07 28.89
C THR A 161 10.50 -8.74 28.04
N GLU A 162 10.97 -9.69 27.24
CA GLU A 162 12.13 -9.51 26.37
C GLU A 162 11.88 -8.46 25.28
N ILE A 163 12.91 -7.66 25.03
CA ILE A 163 12.95 -6.72 23.94
C ILE A 163 13.36 -7.49 22.70
N TYR A 164 12.71 -7.21 21.58
CA TYR A 164 13.12 -7.81 20.32
C TYR A 164 14.53 -7.35 19.94
N HIS A 165 15.38 -8.31 19.57
CA HIS A 165 16.69 -8.06 19.00
C HIS A 165 16.75 -8.63 17.59
N GLN A 166 17.24 -7.83 16.64
CA GLN A 166 17.46 -8.31 15.28
C GLN A 166 18.61 -9.32 15.30
N THR A 167 18.36 -10.51 14.75
CA THR A 167 19.41 -11.50 14.53
C THR A 167 20.15 -11.19 13.23
N SER A 168 21.47 -11.33 13.23
CA SER A 168 22.23 -11.23 11.98
C SER A 168 21.81 -12.36 11.03
N PRO A 169 21.51 -12.06 9.76
CA PRO A 169 21.18 -13.11 8.80
C PRO A 169 22.40 -14.00 8.57
N SER A 170 22.19 -15.31 8.54
CA SER A 170 23.19 -16.32 8.18
C SER A 170 22.61 -17.19 7.07
N SER A 171 23.36 -17.37 5.98
CA SER A 171 22.88 -18.09 4.80
C SER A 171 23.95 -19.03 4.23
N VAL A 172 23.50 -20.13 3.63
CA VAL A 172 24.33 -21.12 2.92
C VAL A 172 23.69 -21.38 1.57
N GLN A 173 24.46 -21.29 0.49
CA GLN A 173 24.02 -21.61 -0.87
C GLN A 173 24.82 -22.82 -1.38
N ILE A 174 24.12 -23.86 -1.83
CA ILE A 174 24.72 -25.08 -2.37
C ILE A 174 24.18 -25.29 -3.78
N PHE A 175 25.07 -25.42 -4.75
CA PHE A 175 24.73 -25.68 -6.15
C PHE A 175 25.71 -26.68 -6.76
N GLN A 176 25.31 -27.32 -7.85
CA GLN A 176 26.16 -28.26 -8.57
C GLN A 176 27.25 -27.51 -9.33
N ALA A 177 28.51 -27.90 -9.12
CA ALA A 177 29.63 -27.39 -9.91
C ALA A 177 29.57 -27.94 -11.35
N VAL A 178 30.12 -27.17 -12.29
CA VAL A 178 30.32 -27.61 -13.67
C VAL A 178 31.22 -28.85 -13.75
N PRO A 179 31.07 -29.73 -14.76
CA PRO A 179 31.91 -30.90 -14.93
C PRO A 179 33.41 -30.56 -15.02
N ASP A 180 34.24 -31.47 -14.51
CA ASP A 180 35.69 -31.37 -14.64
C ASP A 180 36.10 -31.35 -16.12
N GLY A 181 36.95 -30.38 -16.49
CA GLY A 181 37.41 -30.19 -17.86
C GLY A 181 36.51 -29.31 -18.74
N GLN A 182 35.39 -28.76 -18.23
CA GLN A 182 34.65 -27.72 -18.93
C GLN A 182 35.56 -26.49 -19.15
N LYS A 183 35.65 -26.02 -20.40
CA LYS A 183 36.47 -24.86 -20.78
C LYS A 183 36.06 -23.62 -19.97
N GLU A 184 37.01 -22.74 -19.67
CA GLU A 184 36.73 -21.51 -18.91
C GLU A 184 35.79 -20.56 -19.67
N GLU A 185 35.90 -20.52 -21.00
CA GLU A 185 35.04 -19.72 -21.89
C GLU A 185 33.60 -20.24 -21.96
N ASP A 186 33.38 -21.52 -21.62
CA ASP A 186 32.05 -22.09 -21.52
C ASP A 186 31.46 -21.75 -20.14
N VAL A 187 30.63 -20.71 -20.14
CA VAL A 187 30.00 -20.15 -18.93
C VAL A 187 28.70 -20.84 -18.51
N VAL A 188 28.19 -21.80 -19.30
CA VAL A 188 26.92 -22.48 -19.00
C VAL A 188 27.07 -23.27 -17.70
N GLY A 189 26.18 -23.03 -16.74
CA GLY A 189 26.21 -23.64 -15.41
C GLY A 189 27.14 -22.96 -14.40
N ARG A 190 27.87 -21.90 -14.78
CA ARG A 190 28.70 -21.11 -13.86
C ARG A 190 27.89 -19.99 -13.18
N PRO A 191 28.20 -19.61 -11.93
CA PRO A 191 27.52 -18.53 -11.20
C PRO A 191 28.02 -17.16 -11.68
N MET A 192 27.74 -16.83 -12.94
CA MET A 192 28.15 -15.56 -13.53
C MET A 192 27.34 -14.41 -12.93
N MET A 193 28.04 -13.33 -12.58
CA MET A 193 27.40 -12.09 -12.16
C MET A 193 26.52 -11.55 -13.30
N HIS A 194 25.37 -10.99 -12.96
CA HIS A 194 24.50 -10.30 -13.91
C HIS A 194 25.27 -9.20 -14.66
N LEU A 195 25.19 -9.19 -15.99
CA LEU A 195 26.05 -8.34 -16.84
C LEU A 195 25.93 -6.83 -16.56
N SER A 196 24.74 -6.37 -16.16
CA SER A 196 24.49 -4.96 -15.81
C SER A 196 24.61 -4.66 -14.31
N ALA A 197 25.01 -5.62 -13.47
CA ALA A 197 25.03 -5.44 -12.00
C ALA A 197 25.87 -4.24 -11.56
N MET A 198 27.04 -4.05 -12.16
CA MET A 198 27.91 -2.90 -11.84
C MET A 198 27.24 -1.58 -12.21
N LYS A 199 26.58 -1.50 -13.37
CA LYS A 199 25.85 -0.30 -13.81
C LYS A 199 24.66 0.01 -12.90
N GLN A 200 23.98 -1.02 -12.41
CA GLN A 200 22.89 -0.87 -11.45
C GLN A 200 23.42 -0.34 -10.11
N ALA A 201 24.55 -0.85 -9.64
CA ALA A 201 25.17 -0.40 -8.39
C ALA A 201 25.73 1.03 -8.46
N THR A 202 26.16 1.49 -9.65
CA THR A 202 26.68 2.85 -9.87
C THR A 202 25.63 3.87 -10.29
N GLY A 203 24.40 3.43 -10.62
CA GLY A 203 23.36 4.30 -11.17
C GLY A 203 23.55 4.66 -12.65
N GLU A 204 24.41 3.94 -13.37
CA GLU A 204 24.67 4.14 -14.82
C GLU A 204 23.74 3.30 -15.70
N ALA A 205 22.97 2.38 -15.12
CA ALA A 205 21.94 1.65 -15.83
C ALA A 205 20.76 2.59 -16.12
N VAL A 206 20.48 2.83 -17.40
CA VAL A 206 19.38 3.70 -17.84
C VAL A 206 18.07 2.91 -17.86
N TYR A 207 17.12 3.33 -17.04
CA TYR A 207 15.72 2.88 -17.05
C TYR A 207 14.84 3.85 -17.86
N CYS A 208 13.55 3.55 -18.00
CA CYS A 208 12.70 4.27 -18.95
C CYS A 208 12.56 5.77 -18.62
N ASP A 209 12.45 6.13 -17.34
CA ASP A 209 12.34 7.53 -16.87
C ASP A 209 13.71 8.23 -16.76
N ASP A 210 14.82 7.49 -16.93
CA ASP A 210 16.18 8.05 -16.95
C ASP A 210 16.59 8.54 -18.34
N ILE A 211 15.79 8.24 -19.37
CA ILE A 211 16.01 8.72 -20.73
C ILE A 211 15.95 10.26 -20.72
N PRO A 212 16.96 10.96 -21.27
CA PRO A 212 16.95 12.41 -21.30
C PRO A 212 15.71 12.97 -22.00
N LEU A 213 15.11 13.99 -21.39
CA LEU A 213 13.92 14.65 -21.92
C LEU A 213 14.20 15.32 -23.26
N TYR A 214 13.21 15.24 -24.16
CA TYR A 214 13.18 16.12 -25.32
C TYR A 214 12.77 17.55 -24.90
N GLU A 215 13.23 18.57 -25.63
CA GLU A 215 12.93 19.98 -25.31
C GLU A 215 11.42 20.28 -25.31
N ASN A 216 10.67 19.60 -26.17
CA ASN A 216 9.22 19.75 -26.34
C ASN A 216 8.42 18.58 -25.74
N GLU A 217 9.03 17.78 -24.86
CA GLU A 217 8.34 16.67 -24.21
C GLU A 217 7.25 17.17 -23.27
N LEU A 218 6.10 16.49 -23.27
CA LEU A 218 4.96 16.80 -22.40
C LEU A 218 4.68 15.62 -21.47
N TYR A 219 4.07 15.93 -20.33
CA TYR A 219 3.69 14.95 -19.32
C TYR A 219 2.21 14.63 -19.37
N LEU A 220 1.90 13.35 -19.25
CA LEU A 220 0.54 12.83 -19.21
C LEU A 220 0.17 12.32 -17.80
N CYS A 221 -0.96 12.78 -17.28
CA CYS A 221 -1.56 12.27 -16.04
C CYS A 221 -2.96 11.72 -16.31
N LEU A 222 -3.22 10.49 -15.84
CA LEU A 222 -4.49 9.81 -16.04
C LEU A 222 -5.58 10.38 -15.11
N ILE A 223 -6.80 10.42 -15.61
CA ILE A 223 -8.02 10.71 -14.86
C ILE A 223 -8.75 9.38 -14.67
N THR A 224 -8.94 8.94 -13.44
CA THR A 224 -9.49 7.63 -13.12
C THR A 224 -10.80 7.73 -12.35
N SER A 225 -11.67 6.74 -12.54
CA SER A 225 -12.92 6.58 -11.81
C SER A 225 -12.70 6.53 -10.30
N THR A 226 -13.57 7.25 -9.57
CA THR A 226 -13.68 7.16 -8.11
C THR A 226 -14.84 6.25 -7.67
N LYS A 227 -15.49 5.55 -8.60
CA LYS A 227 -16.67 4.70 -8.36
C LYS A 227 -16.43 3.29 -8.88
N ALA A 228 -16.94 2.30 -8.15
CA ALA A 228 -16.78 0.89 -8.50
C ALA A 228 -17.64 0.51 -9.72
N HIS A 229 -18.88 1.00 -9.82
CA HIS A 229 -19.74 0.74 -10.97
C HIS A 229 -20.70 1.92 -11.15
N ALA A 230 -20.56 2.68 -12.24
CA ALA A 230 -21.37 3.88 -12.46
C ALA A 230 -21.42 4.31 -13.93
N HIS A 231 -22.50 4.98 -14.32
CA HIS A 231 -22.57 5.74 -15.56
C HIS A 231 -21.93 7.12 -15.37
N ILE A 232 -21.13 7.57 -16.33
CA ILE A 232 -20.56 8.92 -16.37
C ILE A 232 -21.64 9.87 -16.89
N GLN A 233 -22.15 10.76 -16.05
CA GLN A 233 -23.18 11.72 -16.47
C GLN A 233 -22.58 12.93 -17.16
N SER A 234 -21.44 13.42 -16.66
CA SER A 234 -20.74 14.57 -17.23
C SER A 234 -19.30 14.64 -16.75
N ILE A 235 -18.45 15.24 -17.58
CA ILE A 235 -17.06 15.56 -17.28
C ILE A 235 -16.88 17.07 -17.47
N ASP A 236 -16.42 17.76 -16.43
CA ASP A 236 -16.14 19.20 -16.43
C ASP A 236 -14.63 19.44 -16.25
N THR A 237 -14.00 19.91 -17.32
CA THR A 237 -12.58 20.25 -17.42
C THR A 237 -12.31 21.75 -17.26
N SER A 238 -13.35 22.59 -17.19
CA SER A 238 -13.23 24.06 -17.33
C SER A 238 -12.24 24.70 -16.37
N LYS A 239 -12.26 24.27 -15.10
CA LYS A 239 -11.29 24.74 -14.09
C LYS A 239 -9.87 24.32 -14.44
N ALA A 240 -9.70 23.09 -14.90
CA ALA A 240 -8.40 22.49 -15.18
C ALA A 240 -7.77 23.07 -16.45
N GLU A 241 -8.56 23.39 -17.48
CA GLU A 241 -8.10 24.04 -18.72
C GLU A 241 -7.45 25.41 -18.47
N SER A 242 -7.91 26.14 -17.46
CA SER A 242 -7.34 27.44 -17.07
C SER A 242 -6.04 27.33 -16.24
N MET A 243 -5.60 26.11 -15.89
CA MET A 243 -4.44 25.93 -15.03
C MET A 243 -3.14 26.08 -15.83
N PRO A 244 -2.06 26.60 -15.20
CA PRO A 244 -0.78 26.79 -15.87
C PRO A 244 -0.26 25.49 -16.51
N GLY A 245 0.28 25.62 -17.72
CA GLY A 245 0.98 24.53 -18.41
C GLY A 245 0.08 23.45 -19.03
N VAL A 246 -1.23 23.50 -18.82
CA VAL A 246 -2.17 22.53 -19.41
C VAL A 246 -2.25 22.75 -20.92
N VAL A 247 -2.02 21.68 -21.68
CA VAL A 247 -2.04 21.70 -23.15
C VAL A 247 -3.38 21.17 -23.66
N THR A 248 -3.81 19.99 -23.21
CA THR A 248 -5.07 19.38 -23.66
C THR A 248 -5.58 18.32 -22.69
N PHE A 249 -6.84 17.94 -22.88
CA PHE A 249 -7.45 16.73 -22.32
C PHE A 249 -7.69 15.73 -23.44
N VAL A 250 -7.71 14.45 -23.10
CA VAL A 250 -7.94 13.33 -24.00
C VAL A 250 -9.00 12.42 -23.38
N PHE A 251 -10.04 12.09 -24.15
CA PHE A 251 -11.13 11.19 -23.78
C PHE A 251 -11.36 10.14 -24.88
N ALA A 252 -12.28 9.19 -24.64
CA ALA A 252 -12.56 8.08 -25.56
C ALA A 252 -12.81 8.54 -27.02
N LYS A 253 -13.55 9.64 -27.22
CA LYS A 253 -13.83 10.23 -28.54
C LYS A 253 -12.61 10.73 -29.31
N ASP A 254 -11.49 10.96 -28.63
CA ASP A 254 -10.26 11.48 -29.22
C ASP A 254 -9.36 10.35 -29.74
N ILE A 255 -9.76 9.08 -29.53
CA ILE A 255 -9.08 7.91 -30.06
C ILE A 255 -9.47 7.75 -31.54
N PRO A 256 -8.51 7.86 -32.49
CA PRO A 256 -8.80 7.82 -33.92
C PRO A 256 -9.05 6.39 -34.44
N GLY A 257 -8.53 5.37 -33.74
CA GLY A 257 -8.75 3.95 -34.04
C GLY A 257 -9.82 3.33 -33.15
N SER A 258 -9.60 2.08 -32.74
CA SER A 258 -10.51 1.38 -31.83
C SER A 258 -10.29 1.80 -30.38
N ASN A 259 -11.34 2.02 -29.60
CA ASN A 259 -11.25 2.16 -28.14
C ASN A 259 -11.24 0.79 -27.40
N MET A 260 -11.46 -0.31 -28.11
CA MET A 260 -11.45 -1.66 -27.54
C MET A 260 -10.03 -2.20 -27.43
N THR A 261 -9.67 -2.70 -26.25
CA THR A 261 -8.36 -3.27 -25.91
C THR A 261 -8.52 -4.54 -25.07
N GLY A 262 -7.43 -5.25 -24.83
CA GLY A 262 -7.37 -6.35 -23.88
C GLY A 262 -6.33 -7.40 -24.26
N PRO A 263 -5.76 -8.12 -23.27
CA PRO A 263 -4.58 -8.95 -23.50
C PRO A 263 -4.85 -10.24 -24.29
N VAL A 264 -6.10 -10.72 -24.28
CA VAL A 264 -6.51 -12.00 -24.90
C VAL A 264 -7.90 -11.86 -25.53
N VAL A 265 -8.84 -11.34 -24.75
CA VAL A 265 -10.18 -10.94 -25.21
C VAL A 265 -10.19 -9.41 -25.26
N TYR A 266 -10.85 -8.82 -26.26
CA TYR A 266 -10.93 -7.37 -26.43
C TYR A 266 -12.22 -6.87 -25.75
N ASP A 267 -12.27 -6.99 -24.43
CA ASP A 267 -13.40 -6.62 -23.58
C ASP A 267 -13.08 -5.47 -22.61
N GLU A 268 -11.92 -4.84 -22.76
CA GLU A 268 -11.51 -3.65 -22.03
C GLU A 268 -11.59 -2.39 -22.91
N THR A 269 -11.63 -1.22 -22.29
CA THR A 269 -11.56 0.07 -22.98
C THR A 269 -10.25 0.78 -22.67
N VAL A 270 -9.67 1.46 -23.67
CA VAL A 270 -8.48 2.31 -23.44
C VAL A 270 -8.86 3.48 -22.52
N LEU A 271 -9.97 4.16 -22.84
CA LEU A 271 -10.58 5.20 -22.02
C LEU A 271 -12.08 4.92 -21.88
N ALA A 272 -12.62 5.04 -20.68
CA ALA A 272 -14.05 4.85 -20.43
C ALA A 272 -14.86 5.90 -21.21
N ASP A 273 -15.92 5.46 -21.89
CA ASP A 273 -16.81 6.32 -22.67
C ASP A 273 -18.10 6.63 -21.88
N ASP A 274 -18.86 5.59 -21.52
CA ASP A 274 -20.15 5.75 -20.84
C ASP A 274 -20.17 5.24 -19.39
N THR A 275 -19.53 4.12 -19.13
CA THR A 275 -19.65 3.39 -17.85
C THR A 275 -18.27 3.05 -17.30
N VAL A 276 -18.10 3.26 -16.00
CA VAL A 276 -16.93 2.82 -15.24
C VAL A 276 -17.28 1.57 -14.45
N THR A 277 -16.37 0.61 -14.46
CA THR A 277 -16.57 -0.76 -13.92
C THR A 277 -15.62 -1.12 -12.78
N CYS A 278 -14.72 -0.20 -12.40
CA CYS A 278 -13.93 -0.31 -11.18
C CYS A 278 -13.43 1.07 -10.71
N VAL A 279 -13.07 1.17 -9.42
CA VAL A 279 -12.28 2.31 -8.94
C VAL A 279 -10.89 2.19 -9.57
N GLY A 280 -10.43 3.24 -10.24
CA GLY A 280 -9.19 3.22 -11.03
C GLY A 280 -9.40 3.04 -12.53
N HIS A 281 -10.61 2.72 -13.01
CA HIS A 281 -10.91 2.67 -14.45
C HIS A 281 -10.56 4.02 -15.10
N ILE A 282 -9.69 4.03 -16.11
CA ILE A 282 -9.21 5.24 -16.77
C ILE A 282 -10.33 5.86 -17.61
N ILE A 283 -10.68 7.11 -17.34
CA ILE A 283 -11.72 7.87 -18.05
C ILE A 283 -11.10 8.79 -19.11
N GLY A 284 -9.92 9.33 -18.82
CA GLY A 284 -9.25 10.27 -19.70
C GLY A 284 -7.83 10.53 -19.25
N ALA A 285 -7.20 11.51 -19.91
CA ALA A 285 -5.86 11.96 -19.57
C ALA A 285 -5.75 13.49 -19.71
N VAL A 286 -4.86 14.07 -18.91
CA VAL A 286 -4.42 15.47 -19.03
C VAL A 286 -2.99 15.48 -19.53
N VAL A 287 -2.72 16.33 -20.52
CA VAL A 287 -1.38 16.60 -21.04
C VAL A 287 -0.95 18.00 -20.64
N ALA A 288 0.24 18.15 -20.06
CA ALA A 288 0.81 19.43 -19.63
C ALA A 288 2.33 19.50 -19.83
N ASP A 289 2.89 20.70 -19.76
CA ASP A 289 4.34 20.97 -19.88
C ASP A 289 5.21 20.35 -18.77
N THR A 290 4.63 20.09 -17.59
CA THR A 290 5.32 19.48 -16.45
C THR A 290 4.46 18.43 -15.77
N GLN A 291 5.11 17.43 -15.16
CA GLN A 291 4.43 16.40 -14.38
C GLN A 291 3.54 17.01 -13.29
N ALA A 292 4.02 18.05 -12.61
CA ALA A 292 3.30 18.70 -11.52
C ALA A 292 2.07 19.49 -12.00
N HIS A 293 2.09 20.06 -13.20
CA HIS A 293 0.93 20.70 -13.81
C HIS A 293 -0.11 19.65 -14.24
N ALA A 294 0.31 18.57 -14.91
CA ALA A 294 -0.59 17.48 -15.32
C ALA A 294 -1.32 16.86 -14.11
N GLN A 295 -0.60 16.56 -13.01
CA GLN A 295 -1.17 16.00 -11.79
C GLN A 295 -2.16 16.94 -11.09
N ARG A 296 -1.85 18.25 -11.02
CA ARG A 296 -2.74 19.24 -10.41
C ARG A 296 -4.00 19.44 -11.23
N ALA A 297 -3.88 19.47 -12.56
CA ALA A 297 -4.99 19.60 -13.49
C ALA A 297 -5.90 18.36 -13.47
N ALA A 298 -5.34 17.15 -13.48
CA ALA A 298 -6.12 15.90 -13.38
C ALA A 298 -6.98 15.86 -12.10
N LYS A 299 -6.44 16.32 -10.96
CA LYS A 299 -7.19 16.44 -9.70
C LYS A 299 -8.28 17.52 -9.70
N ALA A 300 -8.22 18.48 -10.62
CA ALA A 300 -9.18 19.57 -10.72
C ALA A 300 -10.39 19.22 -11.62
N VAL A 301 -10.29 18.16 -12.42
CA VAL A 301 -11.40 17.65 -13.25
C VAL A 301 -12.53 17.15 -12.36
N ARG A 302 -13.76 17.55 -12.67
CA ARG A 302 -14.96 17.14 -11.95
C ARG A 302 -15.77 16.17 -12.80
N ILE A 303 -16.07 15.01 -12.24
CA ILE A 303 -16.85 13.97 -12.91
C ILE A 303 -18.09 13.71 -12.08
N THR A 304 -19.24 13.74 -12.74
CA THR A 304 -20.53 13.41 -12.13
C THR A 304 -20.90 11.98 -12.51
N TYR A 305 -21.25 11.17 -11.51
CA TYR A 305 -21.56 9.76 -11.68
C TYR A 305 -22.99 9.45 -11.27
N GLN A 306 -23.62 8.52 -11.97
CA GLN A 306 -24.81 7.81 -11.51
C GLN A 306 -24.42 6.37 -11.19
N GLU A 307 -24.37 6.03 -9.89
CA GLU A 307 -24.00 4.67 -9.46
C GLU A 307 -25.01 3.63 -9.96
N LEU A 308 -24.47 2.52 -10.48
CA LEU A 308 -25.25 1.42 -11.03
C LEU A 308 -25.30 0.27 -10.03
N GLN A 309 -26.41 -0.47 -10.05
CA GLN A 309 -26.60 -1.68 -9.24
C GLN A 309 -26.79 -2.90 -10.16
N PRO A 310 -26.30 -4.09 -9.76
CA PRO A 310 -25.55 -4.35 -8.53
C PRO A 310 -24.10 -3.86 -8.60
N VAL A 311 -23.53 -3.51 -7.45
CA VAL A 311 -22.09 -3.34 -7.28
C VAL A 311 -21.51 -4.67 -6.76
N ILE A 312 -20.76 -5.38 -7.59
CA ILE A 312 -20.20 -6.71 -7.29
C ILE A 312 -18.72 -6.53 -6.94
N ILE A 313 -18.33 -6.84 -5.69
CA ILE A 313 -16.93 -6.64 -5.22
C ILE A 313 -16.31 -7.95 -4.76
N THR A 314 -17.04 -8.76 -4.00
CA THR A 314 -16.52 -10.01 -3.43
C THR A 314 -16.78 -11.21 -4.34
N ILE A 315 -16.02 -12.30 -4.15
CA ILE A 315 -16.29 -13.58 -4.81
C ILE A 315 -17.71 -14.07 -4.46
N GLN A 316 -18.14 -13.88 -3.22
CA GLN A 316 -19.50 -14.21 -2.79
C GLN A 316 -20.56 -13.42 -3.55
N ASP A 317 -20.36 -12.11 -3.76
CA ASP A 317 -21.28 -11.29 -4.55
C ASP A 317 -21.39 -11.80 -5.99
N ALA A 318 -20.25 -12.16 -6.60
CA ALA A 318 -20.20 -12.70 -7.95
C ALA A 318 -20.93 -14.05 -8.06
N ILE A 319 -20.77 -14.92 -7.06
CA ILE A 319 -21.52 -16.19 -6.97
C ILE A 319 -23.02 -15.93 -6.85
N THR A 320 -23.44 -15.03 -5.95
CA THR A 320 -24.85 -14.70 -5.74
C THR A 320 -25.51 -14.12 -7.01
N HIS A 321 -24.80 -13.29 -7.76
CA HIS A 321 -25.31 -12.66 -8.98
C HIS A 321 -24.99 -13.44 -10.27
N GLN A 322 -24.39 -14.62 -10.17
CA GLN A 322 -23.94 -15.45 -11.30
C GLN A 322 -23.07 -14.69 -12.33
N SER A 323 -22.24 -13.77 -11.84
CA SER A 323 -21.36 -12.93 -12.67
C SER A 323 -20.00 -13.59 -12.85
N PHE A 324 -19.81 -14.32 -13.94
CA PHE A 324 -18.59 -15.11 -14.21
C PHE A 324 -18.05 -14.88 -15.62
N PHE A 325 -16.73 -14.90 -15.76
CA PHE A 325 -16.09 -15.07 -17.07
C PHE A 325 -16.28 -16.52 -17.55
N GLN A 326 -16.75 -16.68 -18.78
CA GLN A 326 -16.99 -17.98 -19.39
C GLN A 326 -15.85 -18.37 -20.35
N PRO A 327 -15.60 -19.67 -20.56
CA PRO A 327 -16.27 -20.82 -19.94
C PRO A 327 -15.69 -21.21 -18.57
N ALA A 328 -16.53 -21.79 -17.70
CA ALA A 328 -16.05 -22.50 -16.51
C ALA A 328 -15.15 -23.68 -16.91
N ARG A 329 -14.00 -23.83 -16.23
CA ARG A 329 -12.99 -24.85 -16.53
C ARG A 329 -12.96 -25.91 -15.43
N THR A 330 -12.98 -27.18 -15.82
CA THR A 330 -12.96 -28.32 -14.89
C THR A 330 -11.91 -29.35 -15.32
N ILE A 331 -11.21 -29.94 -14.35
CA ILE A 331 -10.32 -31.08 -14.54
C ILE A 331 -10.77 -32.18 -13.57
N GLN A 332 -11.08 -33.36 -14.09
CA GLN A 332 -11.53 -34.51 -13.28
C GLN A 332 -10.74 -35.76 -13.70
N ARG A 333 -10.45 -36.62 -12.72
CA ARG A 333 -9.78 -37.91 -12.95
C ARG A 333 -10.32 -38.96 -11.98
N GLY A 334 -10.64 -40.14 -12.52
CA GLY A 334 -11.15 -41.26 -11.73
C GLY A 334 -12.63 -41.14 -11.35
N ASP A 335 -13.07 -42.01 -10.45
CA ASP A 335 -14.43 -42.04 -9.89
C ASP A 335 -14.43 -41.48 -8.46
N LEU A 336 -14.94 -40.27 -8.29
CA LEU A 336 -14.97 -39.59 -7.00
C LEU A 336 -16.01 -40.21 -6.05
N ASP A 337 -17.14 -40.70 -6.57
CA ASP A 337 -18.22 -41.28 -5.75
C ASP A 337 -17.76 -42.59 -5.10
N GLN A 338 -17.06 -43.43 -5.87
CA GLN A 338 -16.42 -44.63 -5.34
C GLN A 338 -15.34 -44.25 -4.31
N GLY A 339 -14.54 -43.22 -4.61
CA GLY A 339 -13.49 -42.73 -3.72
C GLY A 339 -14.04 -42.30 -2.36
N PHE A 340 -15.12 -41.52 -2.33
CA PHE A 340 -15.77 -41.08 -1.10
C PHE A 340 -16.39 -42.24 -0.32
N THR A 341 -16.97 -43.23 -1.00
CA THR A 341 -17.59 -44.39 -0.34
C THR A 341 -16.56 -45.26 0.39
N LEU A 342 -15.33 -45.33 -0.12
CA LEU A 342 -14.25 -46.14 0.45
C LEU A 342 -13.41 -45.39 1.50
N ALA A 343 -13.63 -44.10 1.71
CA ALA A 343 -12.83 -43.28 2.61
C ALA A 343 -13.23 -43.50 4.08
N ASP A 344 -12.24 -43.69 4.96
CA ASP A 344 -12.48 -43.81 6.42
C ASP A 344 -12.99 -42.50 7.05
N HIS A 345 -12.58 -41.36 6.49
CA HIS A 345 -12.91 -40.03 6.98
C HIS A 345 -13.16 -39.07 5.81
N ILE A 346 -14.11 -38.16 6.02
CA ILE A 346 -14.42 -37.06 5.10
C ILE A 346 -14.25 -35.76 5.88
N LEU A 347 -13.46 -34.83 5.32
CA LEU A 347 -13.26 -33.50 5.87
C LEU A 347 -13.74 -32.47 4.86
N GLU A 348 -14.55 -31.54 5.35
CA GLU A 348 -15.05 -30.40 4.59
C GLU A 348 -14.52 -29.10 5.21
N GLY A 349 -14.20 -28.13 4.37
CA GLY A 349 -13.71 -26.84 4.80
C GLY A 349 -13.52 -25.88 3.64
N GLU A 350 -13.33 -24.60 3.97
CA GLU A 350 -13.14 -23.52 3.01
C GLU A 350 -11.87 -22.75 3.36
N MET A 351 -11.22 -22.19 2.34
CA MET A 351 -10.06 -21.31 2.50
C MET A 351 -10.19 -20.08 1.62
N HIS A 352 -9.75 -18.94 2.14
CA HIS A 352 -9.65 -17.69 1.40
C HIS A 352 -8.19 -17.27 1.29
N MET A 353 -7.80 -16.85 0.09
CA MET A 353 -6.48 -16.29 -0.18
C MET A 353 -6.66 -14.85 -0.68
N GLY A 354 -5.97 -13.90 -0.05
CA GLY A 354 -5.99 -12.51 -0.48
C GLY A 354 -5.25 -12.30 -1.81
N GLY A 355 -5.46 -11.15 -2.42
CA GLY A 355 -4.66 -10.71 -3.58
C GLY A 355 -3.25 -10.28 -3.18
N GLN A 356 -2.41 -10.06 -4.19
CA GLN A 356 -1.03 -9.60 -4.03
C GLN A 356 -0.73 -8.53 -5.07
N GLU A 357 -0.19 -7.39 -4.62
CA GLU A 357 0.36 -6.38 -5.52
C GLU A 357 1.81 -6.74 -5.87
N HIS A 358 2.20 -6.49 -7.12
CA HIS A 358 3.52 -6.86 -7.64
C HIS A 358 4.62 -6.07 -6.97
N PHE A 359 4.38 -4.77 -6.75
CA PHE A 359 5.29 -3.86 -6.07
C PHE A 359 6.68 -3.79 -6.71
N TYR A 360 6.72 -3.79 -8.05
CA TYR A 360 7.92 -3.45 -8.81
C TYR A 360 8.39 -2.05 -8.45
N LEU A 361 9.71 -1.87 -8.30
CA LEU A 361 10.29 -0.60 -7.84
C LEU A 361 10.25 0.48 -8.92
N GLU A 362 10.42 0.11 -10.19
CA GLU A 362 10.11 0.96 -11.33
C GLU A 362 8.62 0.80 -11.66
N THR A 363 7.84 1.87 -11.48
CA THR A 363 6.42 1.88 -11.85
C THR A 363 6.23 1.83 -13.37
N ASN A 364 4.99 1.66 -13.86
CA ASN A 364 4.76 1.69 -15.32
C ASN A 364 5.17 3.04 -15.91
N VAL A 365 6.10 3.01 -16.86
CA VAL A 365 6.60 4.18 -17.58
C VAL A 365 6.60 3.90 -19.09
N THR A 366 6.16 4.90 -19.84
CA THR A 366 6.18 4.94 -21.31
C THR A 366 6.58 6.34 -21.74
N VAL A 367 7.56 6.42 -22.64
CA VAL A 367 7.87 7.62 -23.43
C VAL A 367 7.45 7.33 -24.87
N ALA A 368 6.60 8.19 -25.44
CA ALA A 368 6.11 8.08 -26.80
C ALA A 368 6.61 9.26 -27.65
N VAL A 369 7.39 8.95 -28.68
CA VAL A 369 8.05 9.92 -29.55
C VAL A 369 7.49 9.80 -30.97
N PRO A 370 6.49 10.63 -31.34
CA PRO A 370 6.04 10.69 -32.73
C PRO A 370 7.15 11.26 -33.62
N LYS A 371 7.39 10.65 -34.78
CA LYS A 371 8.43 11.11 -35.72
C LYS A 371 7.94 12.16 -36.71
N GLY A 372 6.62 12.29 -36.86
CA GLY A 372 5.98 13.33 -37.69
C GLY A 372 5.83 12.99 -39.17
N GLU A 373 6.40 11.88 -39.62
CA GLU A 373 6.30 11.36 -40.99
C GLU A 373 5.54 10.02 -40.95
N ASP A 374 4.68 9.76 -41.94
CA ASP A 374 3.94 8.49 -42.15
C ASP A 374 3.23 7.88 -40.93
N GLY A 375 2.90 8.75 -39.97
CA GLY A 375 2.32 8.40 -38.68
C GLY A 375 3.27 7.67 -37.73
N GLU A 376 4.56 7.58 -38.04
CA GLU A 376 5.54 6.79 -37.29
C GLU A 376 5.69 7.23 -35.82
N MET A 377 5.84 6.24 -34.94
CA MET A 377 6.01 6.46 -33.50
C MET A 377 7.01 5.48 -32.91
N GLU A 378 7.92 6.00 -32.10
CA GLU A 378 8.84 5.23 -31.28
C GLU A 378 8.38 5.25 -29.82
N LEU A 379 8.34 4.08 -29.19
CA LEU A 379 7.91 3.90 -27.81
C LEU A 379 9.06 3.30 -27.00
N PHE A 380 9.45 3.97 -25.92
CA PHE A 380 10.30 3.40 -24.87
C PHE A 380 9.40 3.01 -23.72
N VAL A 381 9.37 1.72 -23.37
CA VAL A 381 8.38 1.18 -22.43
C VAL A 381 9.04 0.20 -21.47
N SER A 382 8.78 0.37 -20.17
CA SER A 382 9.00 -0.70 -19.20
C SER A 382 7.89 -1.74 -19.38
N THR A 383 8.16 -2.82 -20.10
CA THR A 383 7.17 -3.87 -20.41
C THR A 383 7.81 -5.25 -20.60
N GLN A 384 7.02 -6.31 -20.38
CA GLN A 384 7.39 -7.69 -20.71
C GLN A 384 6.88 -8.10 -22.10
N SER A 385 6.09 -7.27 -22.79
CA SER A 385 5.41 -7.64 -24.03
C SER A 385 5.43 -6.53 -25.08
N ALA A 386 6.64 -6.17 -25.55
CA ALA A 386 6.84 -5.14 -26.56
C ALA A 386 5.98 -5.37 -27.83
N THR A 387 5.80 -6.63 -28.26
CA THR A 387 4.94 -6.99 -29.40
C THR A 387 3.48 -6.64 -29.15
N LYS A 388 2.94 -6.92 -27.97
CA LYS A 388 1.55 -6.53 -27.66
C LYS A 388 1.43 -5.02 -27.60
N THR A 389 2.36 -4.34 -26.95
CA THR A 389 2.38 -2.87 -26.91
C THR A 389 2.31 -2.28 -28.32
N GLN A 390 3.13 -2.77 -29.25
CA GLN A 390 3.15 -2.33 -30.65
C GLN A 390 1.78 -2.51 -31.32
N VAL A 391 1.19 -3.71 -31.23
CA VAL A 391 -0.10 -4.04 -31.88
C VAL A 391 -1.24 -3.17 -31.36
N HIS A 392 -1.32 -2.97 -30.05
CA HIS A 392 -2.35 -2.12 -29.46
C HIS A 392 -2.17 -0.65 -29.86
N THR A 393 -0.95 -0.11 -29.80
CA THR A 393 -0.71 1.28 -30.24
C THR A 393 -1.12 1.49 -31.69
N HIS A 394 -0.78 0.56 -32.58
CA HIS A 394 -1.23 0.59 -33.96
C HIS A 394 -2.78 0.57 -34.07
N THR A 395 -3.43 -0.31 -33.32
CA THR A 395 -4.90 -0.48 -33.32
C THR A 395 -5.65 0.78 -32.86
N HIS A 396 -5.10 1.51 -31.88
CA HIS A 396 -5.74 2.71 -31.32
C HIS A 396 -5.44 3.99 -32.12
N THR A 397 -4.33 4.04 -32.86
CA THR A 397 -3.91 5.24 -33.60
C THR A 397 -4.37 5.25 -35.05
N HIS A 398 -4.61 4.09 -35.67
CA HIS A 398 -5.10 3.86 -37.05
C HIS A 398 -4.30 4.51 -38.19
N SER A 399 -3.35 5.38 -37.87
CA SER A 399 -2.55 6.21 -38.78
C SER A 399 -1.05 5.86 -38.74
N CYS A 400 -0.63 5.10 -37.73
CA CYS A 400 0.77 4.74 -37.52
C CYS A 400 1.12 3.52 -38.37
N THR A 401 1.69 3.73 -39.56
CA THR A 401 2.09 2.62 -40.44
C THR A 401 3.28 1.83 -39.88
N HIS A 402 4.12 2.47 -39.04
CA HIS A 402 5.29 1.86 -38.41
C HIS A 402 5.39 2.30 -36.94
N THR A 403 5.17 1.37 -35.99
CA THR A 403 5.40 1.56 -34.55
C THR A 403 6.62 0.77 -34.13
N HIS A 404 7.57 1.39 -33.44
CA HIS A 404 8.75 0.69 -32.90
C HIS A 404 8.71 0.73 -31.37
N THR A 405 8.77 -0.43 -30.72
CA THR A 405 8.77 -0.53 -29.25
C THR A 405 10.13 -1.02 -28.76
N HIS A 406 10.75 -0.24 -27.90
CA HIS A 406 12.05 -0.52 -27.30
C HIS A 406 11.92 -0.74 -25.81
N THR A 407 12.54 -1.83 -25.33
CA THR A 407 12.70 -2.12 -23.90
C THR A 407 14.17 -2.51 -23.68
N GLN A 408 14.93 -1.65 -23.01
CA GLN A 408 16.36 -1.88 -22.78
C GLN A 408 16.59 -2.69 -21.51
N SER A 409 15.99 -2.26 -20.40
CA SER A 409 16.00 -2.94 -19.12
C SER A 409 14.75 -2.52 -18.38
N CYS A 410 14.09 -3.47 -17.72
CA CYS A 410 13.10 -3.16 -16.71
C CYS A 410 13.74 -3.44 -15.35
N ALA A 411 13.38 -2.69 -14.31
CA ALA A 411 13.91 -2.97 -12.97
C ALA A 411 13.60 -4.42 -12.56
N ALA A 412 14.58 -5.09 -11.96
CA ALA A 412 14.42 -6.44 -11.45
C ALA A 412 13.20 -6.49 -10.52
N ASN A 413 12.31 -7.46 -10.75
CA ASN A 413 11.02 -7.75 -10.06
C ASN A 413 9.75 -7.67 -10.95
N LEU A 414 9.87 -7.95 -12.25
CA LEU A 414 8.70 -8.13 -13.09
C LEU A 414 8.08 -9.52 -12.91
N VAL A 415 6.92 -9.58 -12.27
CA VAL A 415 6.10 -10.80 -12.19
C VAL A 415 4.76 -10.53 -12.90
N GLY A 416 4.49 -11.20 -14.01
CA GLY A 416 3.14 -11.44 -14.55
C GLY A 416 2.35 -10.31 -15.25
N THR A 417 2.29 -9.08 -14.74
CA THR A 417 1.27 -8.08 -15.18
C THR A 417 1.68 -7.08 -16.24
N TYR A 418 2.95 -6.97 -16.59
CA TYR A 418 3.41 -6.07 -17.67
C TYR A 418 3.03 -6.55 -19.09
N ILE A 419 2.10 -7.50 -19.18
CA ILE A 419 1.53 -8.05 -20.42
C ILE A 419 0.28 -7.24 -20.86
N SER A 420 -0.35 -6.49 -19.94
CA SER A 420 -1.54 -5.67 -20.15
C SER A 420 -1.36 -4.32 -19.45
N VAL A 421 -0.63 -3.40 -20.10
CA VAL A 421 -0.35 -2.07 -19.54
C VAL A 421 -1.40 -1.10 -20.09
N PRO A 422 -2.10 -0.32 -19.24
CA PRO A 422 -2.93 0.77 -19.72
C PRO A 422 -2.05 1.84 -20.39
N PHE A 423 -2.34 2.13 -21.65
CA PHE A 423 -1.54 2.98 -22.51
C PHE A 423 -1.52 4.43 -22.03
N LYS A 424 -0.32 5.01 -21.93
CA LYS A 424 -0.11 6.46 -22.06
C LYS A 424 0.16 6.77 -23.52
N ILE A 425 -0.84 7.27 -24.26
CA ILE A 425 -0.65 7.78 -25.62
C ILE A 425 -0.59 9.30 -25.54
N LEU A 426 0.53 9.88 -25.98
CA LEU A 426 0.61 11.30 -26.31
C LEU A 426 0.18 11.44 -27.78
N PHE A 427 -0.90 12.16 -28.04
CA PHE A 427 -1.34 12.45 -29.40
C PHE A 427 -0.43 13.51 -30.04
N SER A 428 0.03 13.24 -31.26
CA SER A 428 0.51 14.27 -32.18
C SER A 428 -0.69 15.16 -32.55
N LEU A 429 -0.93 16.22 -31.79
CA LEU A 429 -1.88 17.26 -32.18
C LEU A 429 -1.20 18.17 -33.21
N THR A 430 -1.46 17.93 -34.50
CA THR A 430 -1.29 18.98 -35.51
C THR A 430 -2.18 20.17 -35.10
N PRO A 431 -1.63 21.39 -34.96
CA PRO A 431 -2.42 22.54 -34.52
C PRO A 431 -3.56 22.81 -35.50
N ASN A 432 -4.78 22.87 -34.97
CA ASN A 432 -5.95 23.30 -35.71
C ASN A 432 -5.73 24.75 -36.21
N PRO A 433 -5.73 25.01 -37.51
CA PRO A 433 -5.46 26.34 -38.07
C PRO A 433 -6.51 27.41 -37.71
N ASN A 434 -7.57 27.07 -36.97
CA ASN A 434 -8.61 28.01 -36.53
C ASN A 434 -8.43 28.56 -35.11
N LEU A 435 -7.38 28.20 -34.37
CA LEU A 435 -7.04 28.90 -33.12
C LEU A 435 -6.30 30.21 -33.43
N LYS A 436 -7.08 31.27 -33.63
CA LYS A 436 -6.55 32.64 -33.62
C LYS A 436 -5.88 32.90 -32.28
N SER A 437 -4.57 33.18 -32.32
CA SER A 437 -3.83 33.73 -31.20
C SER A 437 -4.55 34.98 -30.67
N LYS A 438 -4.98 34.95 -29.41
CA LYS A 438 -5.17 36.17 -28.64
C LYS A 438 -3.96 36.28 -27.71
N THR A 439 -3.13 37.26 -28.03
CA THR A 439 -2.06 37.83 -27.20
C THR A 439 -2.47 38.08 -25.77
#